data_AF-A0A094CA74-F1
#
_entry.id   AF-A0A094CA74-F1
#
_cell.length_a   1.000
_cell.length_b   1.000
_cell.length_c   1.000
_cell.angle_alpha   90.00
_cell.angle_beta   90.00
_cell.angle_gamma   90.00
#
_symmetry.space_group_name_H-M   'P 1'
#
loop_
_entity.id
_entity.type
_entity.pdbx_description
1 polymer ?
#
loop_
_entity_poly.entity_id
_entity_poly.type
_entity_poly.pdbx_seq_one_letter_code
_entity_poly.pdbx_strand_id
1 'polypeptide(L)'
;FLVAKDTETESLLQHNSALYKDFVEYYALSRYGRIEELPTVHSIVNMWHRYVGYHARATKSKLAKDIVSDVASYIKGSLKDNLGLSTKKRNKYLVTDTDLTTLITYLWCSDDHDYPHERCRLQISFALLFFANSGARGGACVESSSYRGTNEAIAYKVC
;
A
#
# COMPACT_ATOMS: atom_id res chain seq x y z
N PHE A 1 -27.34 32.08 -22.59
CA PHE A 1 -26.14 31.55 -23.27
C PHE A 1 -25.00 31.14 -22.33
N LEU A 2 -24.89 31.68 -21.10
CA LEU A 2 -23.89 31.21 -20.12
C LEU A 2 -24.33 29.97 -19.34
N VAL A 3 -25.63 29.81 -19.04
CA VAL A 3 -26.18 28.67 -18.27
C VAL A 3 -26.02 27.31 -18.98
N ALA A 4 -26.06 27.27 -20.32
CA ALA A 4 -25.95 26.03 -21.08
C ALA A 4 -24.53 25.42 -21.06
N LYS A 5 -23.51 26.27 -20.92
CA LYS A 5 -22.10 25.85 -20.91
C LYS A 5 -21.73 25.13 -19.62
N ASP A 6 -22.34 25.52 -18.50
CA ASP A 6 -22.14 24.89 -17.19
C ASP A 6 -22.85 23.53 -17.10
N THR A 7 -24.02 23.37 -17.73
CA THR A 7 -24.72 22.08 -17.80
C THR A 7 -24.01 21.05 -18.69
N GLU A 8 -23.34 21.48 -19.77
CA GLU A 8 -22.56 20.56 -20.62
C GLU A 8 -21.28 20.10 -19.92
N THR A 9 -20.58 20.98 -19.20
CA THR A 9 -19.41 20.60 -18.38
C THR A 9 -19.78 19.76 -17.16
N GLU A 10 -20.94 19.98 -16.53
CA GLU A 10 -21.47 19.10 -15.48
C GLU A 10 -21.85 17.72 -16.02
N SER A 11 -22.38 17.63 -17.24
CA SER A 11 -22.69 16.34 -17.90
C SER A 11 -21.43 15.54 -18.28
N LEU A 12 -20.33 16.24 -18.62
CA LEU A 12 -19.01 15.65 -18.90
C LEU A 12 -18.30 15.16 -17.62
N LEU A 13 -18.71 15.67 -16.45
CA LEU A 13 -18.25 15.23 -15.13
C LEU A 13 -19.09 14.09 -14.56
N GLN A 14 -20.05 13.57 -15.32
CA GLN A 14 -20.81 12.41 -14.87
C GLN A 14 -19.89 11.19 -14.88
N HIS A 15 -19.58 10.72 -13.68
CA HIS A 15 -18.74 9.55 -13.45
C HIS A 15 -19.25 8.35 -14.25
N ASN A 16 -18.66 8.13 -15.42
CA ASN A 16 -19.00 7.04 -16.31
C ASN A 16 -17.96 5.93 -16.15
N SER A 17 -18.44 4.70 -15.90
CA SER A 17 -17.54 3.57 -15.73
C SER A 17 -16.69 3.29 -16.97
N ALA A 18 -17.17 3.63 -18.17
CA ALA A 18 -16.39 3.47 -19.40
C ALA A 18 -15.13 4.35 -19.39
N LEU A 19 -15.26 5.62 -19.03
CA LEU A 19 -14.14 6.56 -18.95
C LEU A 19 -13.05 6.07 -17.97
N TYR A 20 -13.45 5.46 -16.86
CA TYR A 20 -12.51 4.87 -15.92
C TYR A 20 -11.83 3.62 -16.45
N LYS A 21 -12.53 2.80 -17.24
CA LYS A 21 -11.95 1.62 -17.91
C LYS A 21 -10.89 2.05 -18.93
N ASP A 22 -11.18 3.07 -19.73
CA ASP A 22 -10.22 3.64 -20.69
C ASP A 22 -8.99 4.23 -19.98
N PHE A 23 -9.21 4.94 -18.86
CA PHE A 23 -8.12 5.48 -18.06
C PHE A 23 -7.19 4.39 -17.48
N VAL A 24 -7.75 3.31 -16.93
CA VAL A 24 -6.90 2.24 -16.36
C VAL A 24 -6.17 1.45 -17.45
N GLU A 25 -6.74 1.34 -18.65
CA GLU A 25 -6.10 0.75 -19.81
C GLU A 25 -4.94 1.62 -20.31
N TYR A 26 -5.18 2.92 -20.48
CA TYR A 26 -4.12 3.90 -20.77
C TYR A 26 -2.99 3.82 -19.73
N TYR A 27 -3.32 3.74 -18.44
CA TYR A 27 -2.33 3.60 -17.38
C TYR A 27 -1.54 2.30 -17.50
N ALA A 28 -2.19 1.18 -17.82
CA ALA A 28 -1.55 -0.12 -17.96
C ALA A 28 -0.50 -0.10 -19.08
N LEU A 29 -0.82 0.54 -20.22
CA LEU A 29 0.05 0.65 -21.39
C LEU A 29 1.16 1.69 -21.22
N SER A 30 0.90 2.76 -20.46
CA SER A 30 1.85 3.88 -20.32
C SER A 30 2.93 3.67 -19.27
N ARG A 31 2.93 2.53 -18.57
CA ARG A 31 3.81 2.28 -17.42
C ARG A 31 4.58 0.99 -17.59
N TYR A 32 5.85 1.03 -17.19
CA TYR A 32 6.66 -0.17 -17.08
C TYR A 32 6.44 -0.87 -15.73
N GLY A 33 6.27 -2.18 -15.78
CA GLY A 33 6.27 -3.05 -14.62
C GLY A 33 7.67 -3.25 -14.04
N ARG A 34 7.72 -3.68 -12.77
CA ARG A 34 8.97 -4.05 -12.08
C ARG A 34 9.28 -5.55 -12.14
N ILE A 35 8.29 -6.37 -12.49
CA ILE A 35 8.38 -7.84 -12.51
C ILE A 35 8.42 -8.32 -13.96
N GLU A 36 7.52 -7.78 -14.77
CA GLU A 36 7.45 -7.96 -16.22
C GLU A 36 7.37 -6.56 -16.86
N GLU A 37 7.40 -6.51 -18.20
CA GLU A 37 7.37 -5.26 -18.96
C GLU A 37 6.15 -4.40 -18.62
N LEU A 38 4.98 -5.02 -18.48
CA LEU A 38 3.74 -4.34 -18.09
C LEU A 38 3.47 -4.42 -16.57
N PRO A 39 2.69 -3.49 -15.99
CA PRO A 39 2.32 -3.53 -14.60
C PRO A 39 1.44 -4.76 -14.30
N THR A 40 1.65 -5.37 -13.12
CA THR A 40 0.80 -6.49 -12.69
C THR A 40 -0.63 -6.03 -12.46
N VAL A 41 -1.60 -6.96 -12.58
CA VAL A 41 -3.01 -6.74 -12.24
C VAL A 41 -3.15 -6.12 -10.85
N HIS A 42 -2.37 -6.62 -9.87
CA HIS A 42 -2.39 -6.11 -8.51
C HIS A 42 -1.94 -4.64 -8.42
N SER A 43 -0.92 -4.26 -9.17
CA SER A 43 -0.43 -2.87 -9.23
C SER A 43 -1.49 -1.92 -9.77
N ILE A 44 -2.20 -2.31 -10.83
CA ILE A 44 -3.23 -1.48 -11.48
C ILE A 44 -4.45 -1.35 -10.56
N VAL A 45 -4.91 -2.44 -9.94
CA VAL A 45 -6.00 -2.39 -8.94
C VAL A 45 -5.64 -1.50 -7.75
N ASN A 46 -4.40 -1.59 -7.24
CA ASN A 46 -3.96 -0.72 -6.16
C ASN A 46 -3.89 0.75 -6.58
N MET A 47 -3.46 1.04 -7.80
CA MET A 47 -3.51 2.39 -8.37
C MET A 47 -4.95 2.89 -8.42
N TRP A 48 -5.89 2.08 -8.92
CA TRP A 48 -7.31 2.41 -8.98
C TRP A 48 -7.87 2.78 -7.60
N HIS A 49 -7.63 1.95 -6.58
CA HIS A 49 -8.08 2.26 -5.22
C HIS A 49 -7.42 3.52 -4.63
N ARG A 50 -6.15 3.79 -4.96
CA ARG A 50 -5.48 5.03 -4.56
C ARG A 50 -6.12 6.25 -5.23
N TYR A 51 -6.47 6.14 -6.50
CA TYR A 51 -7.21 7.17 -7.22
C TYR A 51 -8.57 7.43 -6.56
N VAL A 52 -9.37 6.39 -6.30
CA VAL A 52 -10.68 6.50 -5.63
C VAL A 52 -10.54 7.17 -4.25
N GLY A 53 -9.55 6.75 -3.46
CA GLY A 53 -9.27 7.35 -2.16
C GLY A 53 -8.80 8.81 -2.25
N TYR A 54 -8.00 9.14 -3.27
CA TYR A 54 -7.57 10.52 -3.51
C TYR A 54 -8.73 11.41 -3.96
N HIS A 55 -9.54 10.94 -4.90
CA HIS A 55 -10.76 11.60 -5.35
C HIS A 55 -11.64 11.96 -4.16
N ALA A 56 -11.98 10.99 -3.31
CA ALA A 56 -12.82 11.21 -2.14
C ALA A 56 -12.26 12.27 -1.17
N ARG A 57 -10.93 12.39 -1.05
CA ARG A 57 -10.31 13.41 -0.20
C ARG A 57 -10.33 14.81 -0.84
N ALA A 58 -10.11 14.87 -2.14
CA ALA A 58 -10.00 16.11 -2.91
C ALA A 58 -11.37 16.75 -3.16
N THR A 59 -12.35 15.96 -3.63
CA THR A 59 -13.69 16.44 -3.97
C THR A 59 -14.65 16.43 -2.78
N LYS A 60 -14.25 15.81 -1.66
CA LYS A 60 -15.12 15.51 -0.50
C LYS A 60 -16.33 14.63 -0.87
N SER A 61 -16.36 14.04 -2.07
CA SER A 61 -17.43 13.19 -2.56
C SER A 61 -16.92 11.79 -2.89
N LYS A 62 -17.69 10.76 -2.51
CA LYS A 62 -17.32 9.36 -2.79
C LYS A 62 -17.82 8.98 -4.17
N LEU A 63 -16.97 8.27 -4.92
CA LEU A 63 -17.41 7.58 -6.13
C LEU A 63 -18.40 6.48 -5.75
N ALA A 64 -19.40 6.25 -6.60
CA ALA A 64 -20.39 5.22 -6.40
C ALA A 64 -19.72 3.82 -6.35
N LYS A 65 -20.16 2.99 -5.40
CA LYS A 65 -19.50 1.71 -5.08
C LYS A 65 -19.55 0.71 -6.25
N ASP A 66 -20.66 0.73 -6.98
CA ASP A 66 -20.89 -0.01 -8.22
C ASP A 66 -19.80 0.31 -9.25
N ILE A 67 -19.54 1.59 -9.55
CA ILE A 67 -18.49 2.03 -10.48
C ILE A 67 -17.12 1.56 -10.00
N VAL A 68 -16.81 1.75 -8.70
CA VAL A 68 -15.52 1.30 -8.13
C VAL A 68 -15.32 -0.20 -8.32
N SER A 69 -16.37 -0.99 -8.07
CA SER A 69 -16.34 -2.44 -8.19
C SER A 69 -16.32 -2.93 -9.64
N ASP A 70 -16.99 -2.25 -10.55
CA ASP A 70 -17.03 -2.58 -11.97
C ASP A 70 -15.66 -2.38 -12.62
N VAL A 71 -15.02 -1.23 -12.40
CA VAL A 71 -13.65 -0.97 -12.89
C VAL A 71 -12.66 -1.97 -12.30
N ALA A 72 -12.77 -2.28 -11.00
CA ALA A 72 -11.91 -3.28 -10.37
C ALA A 72 -12.11 -4.69 -10.95
N SER A 73 -13.34 -5.03 -11.36
CA SER A 73 -13.67 -6.30 -12.00
C SER A 73 -13.15 -6.36 -13.44
N TYR A 74 -13.28 -5.25 -14.19
CA TYR A 74 -12.70 -5.08 -15.53
C TYR A 74 -11.19 -5.31 -15.53
N ILE A 75 -10.46 -4.71 -14.58
CA ILE A 75 -9.00 -4.87 -14.46
C ILE A 75 -8.62 -6.34 -14.24
N LYS A 76 -9.39 -7.06 -13.41
CA LYS A 76 -9.10 -8.46 -13.05
C LYS A 76 -9.51 -9.48 -14.12
N GLY A 77 -10.48 -9.12 -14.96
CA GLY A 77 -11.00 -9.94 -16.06
C GLY A 77 -10.49 -9.44 -17.40
N SER A 78 -11.35 -8.74 -18.15
CA SER A 78 -11.13 -8.37 -19.55
C SER A 78 -9.77 -7.70 -19.81
N LEU A 79 -9.36 -6.73 -19.00
CA LEU A 79 -8.09 -6.02 -19.23
C LEU A 79 -6.87 -6.94 -19.06
N LYS A 80 -6.92 -7.83 -18.06
CA LYS A 80 -5.87 -8.81 -17.82
C LYS A 80 -5.74 -9.75 -19.02
N ASP A 81 -6.86 -10.25 -19.52
CA ASP A 81 -6.85 -11.22 -20.61
C ASP A 81 -6.46 -10.57 -21.95
N ASN A 82 -6.90 -9.33 -22.21
CA ASN A 82 -6.56 -8.56 -23.42
C ASN A 82 -5.07 -8.19 -23.50
N LEU A 83 -4.48 -7.74 -22.39
CA LEU A 83 -3.08 -7.28 -22.35
C LEU A 83 -2.10 -8.33 -21.84
N GLY A 84 -2.57 -9.55 -21.52
CA GLY A 84 -1.73 -10.61 -20.97
C GLY A 84 -1.09 -10.25 -19.63
N LEU A 85 -1.79 -9.51 -18.77
CA LEU A 85 -1.19 -8.95 -17.55
C LEU A 85 -0.81 -10.02 -16.52
N SER A 86 0.40 -9.86 -15.97
CA SER A 86 0.91 -10.77 -14.94
C SER A 86 0.15 -10.65 -13.62
N THR A 87 -0.01 -11.80 -12.95
CA THR A 87 -0.47 -11.91 -11.56
C THR A 87 0.66 -12.29 -10.60
N LYS A 88 1.90 -12.38 -11.11
CA LYS A 88 3.07 -12.73 -10.31
C LYS A 88 3.27 -11.70 -9.18
N LYS A 89 3.66 -12.21 -8.03
CA LYS A 89 4.06 -11.38 -6.88
C LYS A 89 5.57 -11.30 -6.83
N ARG A 90 6.09 -10.16 -6.37
CA ARG A 90 7.51 -10.01 -6.08
C ARG A 90 7.90 -11.01 -5.00
N ASN A 91 9.04 -11.67 -5.18
CA ASN A 91 9.63 -12.51 -4.14
C ASN A 91 9.88 -11.67 -2.88
N LYS A 92 9.36 -12.15 -1.76
CA LYS A 92 9.65 -11.56 -0.45
C LYS A 92 10.96 -12.14 0.04
N TYR A 93 11.98 -11.31 0.12
CA TYR A 93 13.21 -11.67 0.82
C TYR A 93 12.93 -11.51 2.30
N LEU A 94 12.85 -12.64 3.01
CA LEU A 94 12.76 -12.64 4.46
C LEU A 94 14.13 -12.31 5.03
N VAL A 95 14.16 -11.54 6.12
CA VAL A 95 15.40 -11.23 6.83
C VAL A 95 15.98 -12.54 7.35
N THR A 96 17.22 -12.82 6.95
CA THR A 96 17.99 -13.98 7.43
C THR A 96 18.76 -13.62 8.71
N ASP A 97 19.30 -14.64 9.39
CA ASP A 97 20.16 -14.43 10.55
C ASP A 97 21.43 -13.62 10.20
N THR A 98 21.99 -13.85 9.01
CA THR A 98 23.11 -13.06 8.46
C THR A 98 22.73 -11.60 8.27
N ASP A 99 21.54 -11.32 7.74
CA ASP A 99 21.04 -9.95 7.56
C ASP A 99 20.86 -9.27 8.92
N LEU A 100 20.29 -9.98 9.91
CA LEU A 100 20.08 -9.46 11.26
C LEU A 100 21.41 -9.12 11.95
N THR A 101 22.38 -10.04 11.87
CA THR A 101 23.74 -9.83 12.42
C THR A 101 24.41 -8.63 11.75
N THR A 102 24.27 -8.50 10.43
CA THR A 102 24.81 -7.36 9.67
C THR A 102 24.17 -6.05 10.10
N LEU A 103 22.84 -6.00 10.26
CA LEU A 103 22.11 -4.82 10.70
C LEU A 103 22.52 -4.38 12.11
N ILE A 104 22.64 -5.33 13.04
CA ILE A 104 23.06 -5.03 14.42
C ILE A 104 24.52 -4.56 14.45
N THR A 105 25.41 -5.25 13.76
CA THR A 105 26.83 -4.86 13.69
C THR A 105 26.96 -3.45 13.11
N TYR A 106 26.26 -3.15 12.02
CA TYR A 106 26.27 -1.82 11.44
C TYR A 106 25.76 -0.77 12.43
N LEU A 107 24.60 -1.02 13.06
CA LEU A 107 24.01 -0.13 14.07
C LEU A 107 24.97 0.19 15.22
N TRP A 108 25.84 -0.75 15.60
CA TRP A 108 26.79 -0.54 16.70
C TRP A 108 28.17 -0.02 16.29
N CYS A 109 28.66 -0.41 15.12
CA CYS A 109 30.06 -0.22 14.75
C CYS A 109 30.28 0.79 13.63
N SER A 110 29.25 1.16 12.86
CA SER A 110 29.42 1.94 11.63
C SER A 110 28.33 2.95 11.36
N ASP A 111 27.25 2.94 12.14
CA ASP A 111 26.17 3.92 12.04
C ASP A 111 26.67 5.32 12.41
N ASP A 112 26.50 6.26 11.49
CA ASP A 112 26.89 7.66 11.62
C ASP A 112 25.71 8.55 12.08
N HIS A 113 24.55 7.95 12.35
CA HIS A 113 23.38 8.65 12.83
C HIS A 113 23.59 9.25 14.22
N ASP A 114 23.37 10.56 14.33
CA ASP A 114 23.39 11.28 15.61
C ASP A 114 22.06 11.06 16.35
N TYR A 115 22.08 10.15 17.32
CA TYR A 115 20.90 9.87 18.14
C TYR A 115 20.72 10.95 19.21
N PRO A 116 19.50 11.50 19.39
CA PRO A 116 19.23 12.44 20.48
C PRO A 116 19.59 11.90 21.88
N HIS A 117 19.54 10.57 22.04
CA HIS A 117 20.01 9.87 23.23
C HIS A 117 20.37 8.42 22.84
N GLU A 118 21.49 7.88 23.34
CA GLU A 118 21.96 6.51 23.02
C GLU A 118 20.95 5.39 23.33
N ARG A 119 20.04 5.66 24.26
CA ARG A 119 18.85 4.81 24.52
C ARG A 119 18.06 4.50 23.24
N CYS A 120 17.95 5.43 22.31
CA CYS A 120 17.24 5.23 21.05
C CYS A 120 17.88 4.12 20.23
N ARG A 121 19.21 4.14 20.10
CA ARG A 121 19.99 3.09 19.42
C ARG A 121 19.84 1.73 20.10
N LEU A 122 19.82 1.70 21.43
CA LEU A 122 19.54 0.48 22.20
C LEU A 122 18.11 -0.04 21.97
N GLN A 123 17.11 0.84 21.91
CA GLN A 123 15.73 0.46 21.62
C GLN A 123 15.55 -0.07 20.20
N ILE A 124 16.26 0.49 19.22
CA ILE A 124 16.27 -0.01 17.83
C ILE A 124 16.92 -1.40 17.78
N SER A 125 18.05 -1.59 18.47
CA SER A 125 18.74 -2.89 18.57
C SER A 125 17.82 -3.95 19.16
N PHE A 126 17.15 -3.63 20.26
CA PHE A 126 16.17 -4.50 20.89
C PHE A 126 15.01 -4.80 19.95
N ALA A 127 14.46 -3.79 19.25
CA ALA A 127 13.36 -3.98 18.32
C ALA A 127 13.73 -4.92 17.16
N LEU A 128 14.93 -4.77 16.57
CA LEU A 128 15.41 -5.65 15.51
C LEU A 128 15.45 -7.11 15.96
N LEU A 129 16.07 -7.38 17.11
CA LEU A 129 16.15 -8.72 17.69
C LEU A 129 14.77 -9.28 18.04
N PHE A 130 13.95 -8.46 18.68
CA PHE A 130 12.63 -8.87 19.16
C PHE A 130 11.69 -9.20 18.00
N PHE A 131 11.62 -8.35 16.96
CA PHE A 131 10.76 -8.59 15.81
C PHE A 131 11.24 -9.74 14.94
N ALA A 132 12.55 -9.91 14.78
CA ALA A 132 13.10 -11.04 14.03
C ALA A 132 12.78 -12.38 14.69
N ASN A 133 12.88 -12.47 16.03
CA ASN A 133 12.65 -13.72 16.76
C ASN A 133 11.18 -14.01 17.05
N SER A 134 10.35 -12.98 17.27
CA SER A 134 8.92 -13.18 17.60
C SER A 134 8.02 -13.25 16.38
N GLY A 135 8.44 -12.70 15.24
CA GLY A 135 7.56 -12.48 14.08
C GLY A 135 6.37 -11.56 14.37
N ALA A 136 6.36 -10.88 15.53
CA ALA A 136 5.26 -10.03 15.97
C ALA A 136 5.17 -8.77 15.11
N ARG A 137 3.95 -8.25 14.94
CA ARG A 137 3.75 -6.90 14.39
C ARG A 137 3.84 -5.90 15.53
N GLY A 138 4.27 -4.66 15.26
CA GLY A 138 4.38 -3.62 16.31
C GLY A 138 3.12 -3.45 17.17
N GLY A 139 1.93 -3.59 16.57
CA GLY A 139 0.65 -3.52 17.29
C GLY A 139 0.29 -4.74 18.15
N ALA A 140 1.11 -5.79 18.17
CA ALA A 140 1.02 -6.88 19.14
C ALA A 140 1.97 -6.65 20.33
N CYS A 141 3.01 -5.83 20.15
CA CYS A 141 4.04 -5.57 21.15
C CYS A 141 3.68 -4.39 22.03
N VAL A 142 3.05 -3.37 21.42
CA VAL A 142 2.45 -2.22 22.07
C VAL A 142 0.96 -2.27 21.75
N GLU A 143 0.12 -1.97 22.74
CA GLU A 143 -1.34 -1.92 22.57
C GLU A 143 -1.69 -1.11 21.31
N SER A 144 -2.26 -1.79 20.31
CA SER A 144 -2.70 -1.13 19.08
C SER A 144 -3.92 -0.27 19.37
N SER A 145 -4.15 0.76 18.56
CA SER A 145 -5.40 1.54 18.60
C SER A 145 -6.64 0.66 18.40
N SER A 146 -6.50 -0.47 17.72
CA SER A 146 -7.57 -1.47 17.55
C SER A 146 -7.93 -2.21 18.84
N TYR A 147 -7.02 -2.24 19.82
CA TYR A 147 -7.16 -2.90 21.13
C TYR A 147 -7.12 -1.88 22.28
N ARG A 148 -7.44 -0.62 22.00
CA ARG A 148 -7.30 0.46 22.97
C ARG A 148 -8.17 0.23 24.21
N GLY A 149 -7.55 0.19 25.37
CA GLY A 149 -8.21 -0.01 26.66
C GLY A 149 -8.46 -1.48 27.02
N THR A 150 -8.02 -2.44 26.19
CA THR A 150 -8.09 -3.87 26.53
C THR A 150 -6.80 -4.37 27.17
N ASN A 151 -5.71 -3.58 27.12
CA ASN A 151 -4.38 -3.97 27.60
C ASN A 151 -3.86 -5.27 26.95
N GLU A 152 -4.33 -5.56 25.73
CA GLU A 152 -3.92 -6.73 24.96
C GLU A 152 -2.61 -6.43 24.22
N ALA A 153 -1.50 -6.91 24.79
CA ALA A 153 -0.18 -6.93 24.19
C ALA A 153 0.54 -8.23 24.59
N ILE A 154 1.63 -8.57 23.89
CA ILE A 154 2.49 -9.71 24.24
C ILE A 154 2.99 -9.52 25.68
N ALA A 155 2.54 -10.41 26.56
CA ALA A 155 2.96 -10.46 27.95
C ALA A 155 4.09 -11.47 28.15
N TYR A 156 5.00 -11.17 29.08
CA TYR A 156 5.92 -12.19 29.58
C TYR A 156 5.14 -13.16 30.47
N LYS A 157 5.51 -14.43 30.45
CA LYS A 157 4.99 -15.40 31.41
C LYS A 157 5.51 -15.01 32.79
N VAL A 158 4.62 -14.76 33.74
CA VAL A 158 4.99 -14.60 35.14
C VAL A 158 5.37 -15.99 35.65
N CYS A 159 6.62 -16.16 36.07
CA CYS A 159 7.12 -17.38 36.71
C CYS A 159 6.62 -17.46 38.15
#